data_AF-A0A936Y7H3-F1
#
_entry.id   AF-A0A936Y7H3-F1
#
_cell.length_a   1.000
_cell.length_b   1.000
_cell.length_c   1.000
_cell.angle_alpha   90.00
_cell.angle_beta   90.00
_cell.angle_gamma   90.00
#
_symmetry.space_group_name_H-M   'P 1'
#
loop_
_entity.id
_entity.type
_entity.pdbx_description
1 polymer ?
#
loop_
_entity_poly.entity_id
_entity_poly.type
_entity_poly.pdbx_seq_one_letter_code
_entity_poly.pdbx_strand_id
1 'polypeptide(L)'
;MDEKTFDVDGVKVTNARFIVDGQTYTMNNITSVKQSGEEPSRILPVILLLIGGVLLIQQQWLASLIFVTVGAWIWKSQKPKYHIVLTTSAGESKALTTNQKEYITKVVQSLNEAIVHRG
;
A
#
# COMPACT_ATOMS: atom_id res chain seq x y z
N MET A 1 11.75 -21.83 24.87
CA MET A 1 10.81 -20.73 24.60
C MET A 1 10.81 -20.55 23.10
N ASP A 2 9.71 -20.93 22.46
CA ASP A 2 9.60 -21.07 21.01
C ASP A 2 9.71 -19.71 20.31
N GLU A 3 10.71 -19.58 19.43
CA GLU A 3 10.93 -18.39 18.62
C GLU A 3 9.79 -18.28 17.61
N LYS A 4 8.82 -17.40 17.89
CA LYS A 4 7.66 -17.14 17.02
C LYS A 4 8.15 -16.43 15.74
N THR A 5 8.66 -17.23 14.81
CA THR A 5 9.17 -16.78 13.51
C THR A 5 7.98 -16.70 12.56
N PHE A 6 7.64 -15.50 12.13
CA PHE A 6 6.69 -15.31 11.03
C PHE A 6 7.50 -15.23 9.74
N ASP A 7 7.34 -16.21 8.85
CA ASP A 7 7.99 -16.26 7.54
C ASP A 7 6.91 -16.47 6.47
N VAL A 8 6.62 -15.43 5.70
CA VAL A 8 5.65 -15.48 4.60
C VAL A 8 6.19 -14.65 3.44
N ASP A 9 6.22 -15.23 2.23
CA ASP A 9 6.51 -14.56 0.95
C ASP A 9 7.69 -13.56 0.98
N GLY A 10 8.83 -13.98 1.55
CA GLY A 10 10.06 -13.18 1.57
C GLY A 10 10.12 -12.12 2.67
N VAL A 11 9.12 -12.10 3.57
CA VAL A 11 9.13 -11.32 4.81
C VAL A 11 9.37 -12.23 5.99
N LYS A 12 10.45 -11.97 6.72
CA LYS A 12 10.81 -12.69 7.94
C LYS A 12 10.77 -11.75 9.14
N VAL A 13 9.88 -12.06 10.08
CA VAL A 13 9.77 -11.34 11.35
C VAL A 13 10.23 -12.27 12.47
N THR A 14 11.25 -11.82 13.21
CA THR A 14 11.76 -12.45 14.42
C THR A 14 11.78 -11.42 15.55
N ASN A 15 12.02 -11.86 16.79
CA ASN A 15 12.12 -10.96 17.94
C ASN A 15 13.29 -9.96 17.82
N ALA A 16 14.35 -10.32 17.09
CA ALA A 16 15.56 -9.50 16.96
C ALA A 16 15.63 -8.72 15.64
N ARG A 17 15.08 -9.28 14.56
CA ARG A 17 15.25 -8.77 13.19
C ARG A 17 13.97 -8.89 12.37
N PHE A 18 13.71 -7.85 11.59
CA PHE A 18 12.72 -7.83 10.52
C PHE A 18 13.45 -7.76 9.19
N ILE A 19 13.24 -8.74 8.31
CA ILE A 19 13.90 -8.84 7.00
C ILE A 19 12.81 -8.82 5.93
N VAL A 20 12.93 -7.90 4.98
CA VAL A 20 11.98 -7.74 3.87
C VAL A 20 12.70 -7.19 2.65
N ASP A 21 12.41 -7.73 1.47
CA ASP A 21 12.99 -7.30 0.18
C ASP A 21 14.53 -7.13 0.20
N GLY A 22 15.22 -8.00 0.95
CA GLY A 22 16.68 -7.95 1.12
C GLY A 22 17.20 -6.91 2.12
N GLN A 23 16.33 -6.08 2.69
CA GLN A 23 16.67 -5.12 3.74
C GLN A 23 16.46 -5.73 5.12
N THR A 24 17.44 -5.58 6.00
CA THR A 24 17.35 -6.01 7.40
C THR A 24 17.18 -4.82 8.33
N TYR A 25 16.14 -4.85 9.16
CA TYR A 25 15.86 -3.89 10.20
C TYR A 25 16.00 -4.57 11.57
N THR A 26 16.72 -3.94 12.47
CA THR A 26 16.82 -4.43 13.85
C THR A 26 15.58 -4.03 14.63
N MET A 27 14.91 -4.99 15.27
CA MET A 27 13.71 -4.73 16.05
C MET A 27 13.96 -3.70 17.14
N ASN A 28 15.16 -3.70 17.76
CA ASN A 28 15.60 -2.73 18.78
C ASN A 28 15.37 -1.27 18.41
N ASN A 29 15.55 -0.93 17.13
CA ASN A 29 15.47 0.44 16.64
C ASN A 29 14.06 0.81 16.16
N ILE A 30 13.15 -0.16 16.03
CA ILE A 30 11.76 0.07 15.60
C ILE A 30 10.94 0.44 16.83
N THR A 31 10.34 1.63 16.80
CA THR A 31 9.50 2.14 17.89
C THR A 31 8.00 1.99 17.59
N SER A 32 7.61 2.05 16.32
CA SER A 32 6.23 1.76 15.91
C SER A 32 6.17 1.29 14.46
N VAL A 33 5.09 0.59 14.13
CA VAL A 33 4.79 0.11 12.78
C VAL A 33 3.43 0.62 12.38
N LYS A 34 3.33 1.22 11.19
CA LYS A 34 2.08 1.75 10.65
C LYS A 34 1.82 1.20 9.26
N GLN A 35 0.55 0.89 9.01
CA GLN A 35 0.05 0.61 7.67
C GLN A 35 -0.33 1.95 7.01
N SER A 36 0.31 2.28 5.89
CA SER A 36 -0.05 3.44 5.07
C SER A 36 -0.67 2.94 3.76
N GLY A 37 -1.94 3.25 3.53
CA GLY A 37 -2.61 2.98 2.25
C GLY A 37 -2.47 4.19 1.34
N GLU A 38 -1.85 4.00 0.17
CA GLU A 38 -1.87 5.00 -0.89
C GLU A 38 -3.06 4.70 -1.80
N GLU A 39 -4.15 5.45 -1.59
CA GLU A 39 -5.30 5.37 -2.47
C GLU A 39 -4.95 6.00 -3.83
N PRO A 40 -5.25 5.31 -4.94
CA PRO A 40 -4.91 5.83 -6.25
C PRO A 40 -5.76 7.07 -6.54
N SER A 41 -5.12 8.10 -7.11
CA SER A 41 -5.75 9.39 -7.34
C SER A 41 -6.87 9.28 -8.38
N ARG A 42 -8.12 9.39 -7.92
CA ARG A 42 -9.31 9.36 -8.79
C ARG A 42 -9.59 10.68 -9.51
N ILE A 43 -8.72 11.68 -9.34
CA ILE A 43 -8.87 13.01 -9.95
C ILE A 43 -8.85 12.93 -11.48
N LEU A 44 -7.87 12.22 -12.05
CA LEU A 44 -7.72 12.08 -13.50
C LEU A 44 -8.98 11.46 -14.17
N PRO A 45 -9.49 10.29 -13.74
CA PRO A 45 -10.68 9.73 -14.38
C PRO A 45 -11.93 10.58 -14.13
N VAL A 46 -12.05 11.28 -13.00
CA VAL A 46 -13.15 12.25 -12.78
C VAL A 46 -13.10 13.38 -13.82
N ILE A 47 -11.93 13.97 -14.05
CA ILE A 47 -11.76 15.03 -15.07
C ILE A 47 -12.13 14.50 -16.47
N LEU A 48 -11.67 13.31 -16.83
CA LEU A 48 -11.99 12.70 -18.13
C LEU A 48 -13.49 12.45 -18.31
N LEU A 49 -14.18 11.99 -17.26
CA LEU A 49 -15.63 11.81 -17.28
C LEU A 49 -16.38 13.13 -17.41
N LEU A 50 -15.92 14.19 -16.73
CA LEU A 50 -16.51 15.53 -16.84
C LEU A 50 -16.34 16.10 -18.26
N ILE A 51 -15.15 15.99 -18.85
CA ILE A 51 -14.89 16.40 -20.23
C ILE A 51 -15.78 15.62 -21.20
N GLY A 52 -15.86 14.30 -21.04
CA GLY A 52 -16.76 13.44 -21.83
C GLY A 52 -18.22 13.87 -21.74
N GLY A 53 -18.69 14.24 -20.54
CA GLY A 53 -20.04 14.77 -20.33
C GLY A 53 -20.30 16.10 -21.04
N VAL A 54 -19.35 17.04 -20.98
CA VAL A 54 -19.46 18.33 -21.70
C VAL A 54 -19.51 18.13 -23.22
N LEU A 55 -18.69 17.23 -23.75
CA LEU A 55 -18.69 16.91 -25.19
C LEU A 55 -20.02 16.27 -25.64
N LEU A 56 -20.69 15.52 -24.77
CA LEU A 56 -22.00 14.94 -25.05
C LEU A 56 -23.06 16.03 -25.26
N ILE A 57 -23.04 17.09 -24.44
CA ILE A 57 -23.95 18.24 -24.55
C ILE A 57 -23.73 18.98 -25.88
N GLN A 58 -22.48 19.02 -26.37
CA GLN A 58 -22.14 19.62 -27.66
C GLN A 58 -22.41 18.68 -28.86
N GLN A 59 -23.09 17.56 -28.65
CA GLN A 59 -23.38 16.53 -29.66
C GLN A 59 -22.14 15.90 -30.33
N GLN A 60 -20.98 16.01 -29.69
CA GLN A 60 -19.73 15.37 -30.10
C GLN A 60 -19.71 13.91 -29.60
N TRP A 61 -20.66 13.10 -30.07
CA TRP A 61 -20.92 11.75 -29.57
C TRP A 61 -19.69 10.82 -29.64
N LEU A 62 -18.93 10.88 -30.74
CA LEU A 62 -17.76 10.02 -30.94
C LEU A 62 -16.62 10.38 -29.98
N ALA A 63 -16.35 11.68 -29.79
CA ALA A 63 -15.34 12.15 -28.84
C ALA A 63 -15.76 11.86 -27.39
N SER A 64 -17.03 12.12 -27.05
CA SER A 64 -17.59 11.81 -25.74
C SER A 64 -17.43 10.34 -25.38
N LEU A 65 -17.74 9.43 -26.31
CA LEU A 65 -17.60 7.98 -26.11
C LEU A 65 -16.15 7.60 -25.79
N ILE A 66 -15.17 8.18 -26.48
CA ILE A 66 -13.74 7.91 -26.23
C ILE A 66 -13.35 8.37 -24.81
N PHE A 67 -13.68 9.60 -24.43
CA PHE A 67 -13.31 10.14 -23.12
C PHE A 67 -13.97 9.38 -21.96
N VAL A 68 -15.24 9.00 -22.10
CA VAL A 68 -15.97 8.24 -21.08
C VAL A 68 -15.41 6.82 -20.94
N THR A 69 -15.14 6.14 -22.05
CA THR A 69 -14.61 4.76 -22.03
C THR A 69 -13.19 4.72 -21.46
N VAL A 70 -12.32 5.66 -21.84
CA VAL A 70 -10.95 5.78 -21.30
C VAL A 70 -10.99 6.14 -19.81
N GLY A 71 -11.84 7.08 -19.40
CA GLY A 71 -12.01 7.45 -17.99
C GLY A 71 -12.48 6.28 -17.13
N ALA A 72 -13.47 5.52 -17.61
CA ALA A 72 -13.98 4.32 -16.93
C ALA A 72 -12.93 3.20 -16.86
N TRP A 73 -12.13 3.01 -17.92
CA TRP A 73 -11.07 2.02 -17.95
C TRP A 73 -9.95 2.35 -16.95
N ILE A 74 -9.51 3.61 -16.93
CA ILE A 74 -8.51 4.10 -15.96
C ILE A 74 -9.03 3.95 -14.53
N TRP A 75 -10.30 4.28 -14.28
CA TRP A 75 -10.92 4.10 -12.97
C TRP A 75 -10.86 2.63 -12.51
N LYS A 76 -11.18 1.69 -13.40
CA LYS A 76 -11.15 0.26 -13.08
C LYS A 76 -9.72 -0.27 -12.90
N SER A 77 -8.74 0.31 -13.59
CA SER A 77 -7.34 -0.14 -13.53
C SER A 77 -6.56 0.36 -12.29
N GLN A 78 -7.13 1.30 -11.52
CA GLN A 78 -6.48 1.86 -10.34
C GLN A 78 -6.51 0.87 -9.16
N LYS A 79 -5.38 0.22 -8.90
CA LYS A 79 -5.21 -0.68 -7.74
C LYS A 79 -4.59 0.09 -6.56
N PRO A 80 -5.14 -0.02 -5.35
CA PRO A 80 -4.52 0.58 -4.16
C PRO A 80 -3.18 -0.09 -3.86
N LYS A 81 -2.22 0.72 -3.43
CA LYS A 81 -0.93 0.25 -2.91
C LYS A 81 -0.93 0.42 -1.41
N TYR A 82 -0.45 -0.58 -0.71
CA TYR A 82 -0.30 -0.56 0.73
C TYR A 82 1.19 -0.62 1.08
N HIS A 83 1.60 0.23 2.00
CA HIS A 83 2.97 0.38 2.45
C HIS A 83 3.07 0.13 3.96
N ILE A 84 4.12 -0.56 4.39
CA ILE A 84 4.49 -0.64 5.80
C ILE A 84 5.51 0.46 6.06
N VAL A 85 5.18 1.36 6.98
CA VAL A 85 6.09 2.40 7.46
C VAL A 85 6.60 1.99 8.83
N LEU A 86 7.91 1.84 8.93
CA LEU A 86 8.60 1.62 10.20
C LEU A 86 9.07 2.97 10.72
N THR A 87 8.69 3.31 11.96
CA THR A 87 9.25 4.45 12.66
C THR A 87 10.41 3.96 13.51
N THR A 88 11.56 4.60 13.34
CA THR A 88 12.79 4.32 14.10
C THR A 88 13.31 5.59 14.77
N SER A 89 14.29 5.44 15.67
CA SER A 89 14.98 6.58 16.29
C SER A 89 15.64 7.53 15.29
N ALA A 90 15.93 7.05 14.07
CA ALA A 90 16.54 7.83 13.00
C ALA A 90 15.52 8.45 12.01
N GLY A 91 14.24 8.11 12.13
CA GLY A 91 13.17 8.58 11.24
C GLY A 91 12.24 7.47 10.74
N GLU A 92 11.36 7.82 9.81
CA GLU A 92 10.39 6.91 9.19
C GLU A 92 10.93 6.33 7.87
N SER A 93 10.74 5.03 7.64
CA SER A 93 11.17 4.33 6.42
C SER A 93 10.06 3.41 5.90
N LYS A 94 9.83 3.42 4.58
CA LYS A 94 8.93 2.49 3.91
C LYS A 94 9.64 1.15 3.73
N ALA A 95 9.20 0.12 4.44
CA ALA A 95 9.89 -1.17 4.49
C ALA A 95 9.30 -2.22 3.54
N LEU A 96 8.00 -2.15 3.25
CA LEU A 96 7.35 -3.09 2.33
C LEU A 96 6.26 -2.37 1.55
N THR A 97 6.12 -2.71 0.26
CA THR A 97 5.01 -2.25 -0.58
C THR A 97 4.30 -3.45 -1.19
N THR A 98 2.99 -3.54 -1.01
CA THR A 98 2.18 -4.62 -1.57
C THR A 98 0.80 -4.13 -1.99
N ASN A 99 0.19 -4.79 -2.96
CA ASN A 99 -1.18 -4.53 -3.38
C ASN A 99 -2.21 -5.32 -2.55
N GLN A 100 -1.75 -6.20 -1.65
CA GLN A 100 -2.59 -7.09 -0.87
C GLN A 100 -2.82 -6.56 0.55
N LYS A 101 -4.05 -6.10 0.82
CA LYS A 101 -4.43 -5.58 2.14
C LYS A 101 -4.35 -6.64 3.24
N GLU A 102 -4.71 -7.89 2.94
CA GLU A 102 -4.69 -8.94 3.96
C GLU A 102 -3.27 -9.32 4.36
N TYR A 103 -2.36 -9.42 3.39
CA TYR A 103 -0.95 -9.71 3.62
C TYR A 103 -0.30 -8.66 4.52
N ILE A 104 -0.49 -7.38 4.21
CA ILE A 104 0.12 -6.30 4.99
C ILE A 104 -0.43 -6.25 6.42
N THR A 105 -1.71 -6.52 6.63
CA THR A 105 -2.31 -6.57 7.98
C THR A 105 -1.68 -7.70 8.80
N LYS A 106 -1.48 -8.89 8.20
CA LYS A 106 -0.81 -10.02 8.88
C LYS A 106 0.62 -9.65 9.29
N VAL A 107 1.40 -9.06 8.39
CA VAL A 107 2.78 -8.64 8.67
C VAL A 107 2.83 -7.57 9.78
N VAL A 108 1.95 -6.57 9.73
CA VAL A 108 1.88 -5.51 10.76
C VAL A 108 1.50 -6.10 12.12
N GLN A 109 0.55 -7.04 12.16
CA GLN A 109 0.19 -7.72 13.39
C GLN A 109 1.37 -8.51 13.98
N SER A 110 2.07 -9.30 13.17
CA SER A 110 3.25 -10.05 13.61
C SER A 110 4.37 -9.13 14.11
N LEU A 111 4.58 -7.99 13.46
CA LEU A 111 5.52 -6.96 13.91
C LEU A 111 5.12 -6.36 15.26
N ASN A 112 3.85 -6.01 15.43
CA ASN A 112 3.36 -5.47 16.71
C ASN A 112 3.47 -6.50 17.84
N GLU A 113 3.14 -7.77 17.59
CA GLU A 113 3.34 -8.86 18.55
C GLU A 113 4.83 -8.97 18.94
N ALA A 114 5.74 -8.95 17.97
CA ALA A 114 7.17 -9.02 18.22
C ALA A 114 7.71 -7.81 19.01
N ILE A 115 7.15 -6.60 18.81
CA ILE A 115 7.50 -5.41 19.59
C ILE A 115 7.02 -5.55 21.05
N VAL A 116 5.79 -6.00 21.26
CA VAL A 116 5.22 -6.20 22.61
C VAL A 116 5.99 -7.27 23.38
N HIS A 117 6.33 -8.39 22.75
CA HIS A 117 7.08 -9.47 23.38
C HIS A 117 8.55 -9.13 23.68
N ARG A 118 9.10 -8.06 23.07
CA ARG A 118 10.43 -7.54 23.38
C ARG A 118 10.43 -6.62 24.60
N GLY A 119 9.28 -6.02 24.92
CA GLY A 119 9.09 -5.07 26.01
C GLY A 119 8.81 -5.71 27.35
#